data_AF-A0A938FU85-F1
#
_entry.id   AF-A0A938FU85-F1
#
_cell.length_a   1.000
_cell.length_b   1.000
_cell.length_c   1.000
_cell.angle_alpha   90.00
_cell.angle_beta   90.00
_cell.angle_gamma   90.00
#
_symmetry.space_group_name_H-M   'P 1'
#
loop_
_entity.id
_entity.type
_entity.pdbx_description
1 polymer ?
#
loop_
_entity_poly.entity_id
_entity_poly.type
_entity_poly.pdbx_seq_one_letter_code
_entity_poly.pdbx_strand_id
1 'polypeptide(L)'
;MLSATGWRSHSWLRRSPARWILLAALAAAGAARGQIAVLGETVYTMEGPPIVNGVVLVRAGKIERVGPAGSTPVPKDYRELRAKVVTPGLI
;
A
#
# COMPACT_ATOMS: atom_id res chain seq x y z
N MET A 1 -51.01 10.99 52.73
CA MET A 1 -50.43 9.64 52.92
C MET A 1 -50.15 9.06 51.55
N LEU A 2 -48.89 8.66 51.31
CA LEU A 2 -48.34 7.84 50.19
C LEU A 2 -48.34 8.53 48.80
N SER A 3 -47.30 8.46 47.97
CA SER A 3 -46.00 7.81 48.04
C SER A 3 -45.09 8.42 46.95
N ALA A 4 -43.78 8.41 47.19
CA ALA A 4 -42.74 8.55 46.16
C ALA A 4 -42.96 7.49 45.05
N THR A 5 -42.56 7.72 43.80
CA THR A 5 -41.20 7.49 43.24
C THR A 5 -41.30 7.88 41.75
N GLY A 6 -40.40 8.59 41.10
CA GLY A 6 -38.95 8.42 41.12
C GLY A 6 -38.53 7.24 40.23
N TRP A 7 -38.73 7.30 38.89
CA TRP A 7 -38.01 6.38 38.00
C TRP A 7 -37.16 7.15 36.98
N ARG A 8 -35.85 6.92 37.09
CA ARG A 8 -34.76 7.57 36.38
C ARG A 8 -34.46 6.85 35.06
N SER A 9 -34.02 7.64 34.09
CA SER A 9 -32.93 7.32 33.15
C SER A 9 -33.08 6.03 32.33
N HIS A 10 -33.68 6.14 31.15
CA HIS A 10 -33.12 5.44 29.99
C HIS A 10 -32.02 6.34 29.42
N SER A 11 -30.80 6.13 29.89
CA SER A 11 -29.60 6.73 29.31
C SER A 11 -29.55 6.29 27.86
N TRP A 12 -29.92 7.20 26.95
CA TRP A 12 -29.62 7.10 25.54
C TRP A 12 -28.16 6.70 25.42
N LEU A 13 -27.92 5.49 24.91
CA LEU A 13 -26.58 4.95 24.72
C LEU A 13 -25.81 5.96 23.87
N ARG A 14 -24.99 6.78 24.52
CA ARG A 14 -24.15 7.77 23.84
C ARG A 14 -23.13 6.94 23.08
N ARG A 15 -23.44 6.60 21.82
CA ARG A 15 -22.52 5.91 20.92
C ARG A 15 -21.35 6.87 20.70
N SER A 16 -20.31 6.75 21.52
CA SER A 16 -19.13 7.60 21.42
C SER A 16 -18.54 7.43 20.02
N PRO A 17 -18.52 8.47 19.17
CA PRO A 17 -17.99 8.39 17.81
C PRO A 17 -16.51 8.03 17.81
N ALA A 18 -15.81 8.32 18.92
CA ALA A 18 -14.41 7.97 19.15
C ALA A 18 -14.09 6.49 18.91
N ARG A 19 -14.98 5.55 19.28
CA ARG A 19 -14.75 4.12 19.07
C ARG A 19 -14.78 3.74 17.59
N TRP A 20 -15.68 4.35 16.83
CA TRP A 20 -15.78 4.14 15.39
C TRP A 20 -14.61 4.79 14.63
N ILE A 21 -14.19 5.98 15.06
CA ILE A 21 -13.01 6.67 14.52
C ILE A 21 -11.75 5.84 14.76
N LEU A 22 -11.58 5.29 15.97
CA LEU A 22 -10.43 4.44 16.30
C LEU A 22 -10.41 3.16 15.46
N LEU A 23 -11.56 2.49 15.30
CA LEU A 23 -11.67 1.30 14.44
C LEU A 23 -11.36 1.60 12.98
N ALA A 24 -11.84 2.73 12.45
CA ALA A 24 -11.54 3.16 11.09
C ALA A 24 -10.04 3.48 10.89
N ALA A 25 -9.41 4.13 11.86
CA ALA A 25 -7.98 4.44 11.82
C ALA A 25 -7.09 3.19 11.86
N LEU A 26 -7.44 2.19 12.69
CA LEU A 26 -6.73 0.91 12.75
C LEU A 26 -6.87 0.12 11.44
N ALA A 27 -8.05 0.13 10.81
CA ALA A 27 -8.25 -0.54 9.52
C ALA A 27 -7.40 0.08 8.39
N ALA A 28 -7.18 1.39 8.41
CA ALA A 28 -6.39 2.09 7.40
C ALA A 28 -4.87 1.80 7.51
N ALA A 29 -4.37 1.45 8.71
CA ALA A 29 -2.94 1.24 8.95
C ALA A 29 -2.35 0.01 8.22
N GLY A 30 -3.17 -0.98 7.87
CA GLY A 30 -2.73 -2.23 7.22
C GLY A 30 -2.54 -2.16 5.70
N ALA A 31 -2.86 -1.04 5.05
CA ALA A 31 -2.86 -0.92 3.60
C ALA A 31 -1.52 -0.48 2.98
N ALA A 32 -0.49 -0.20 3.78
CA ALA A 32 0.82 0.23 3.29
C ALA A 32 1.67 -0.95 2.78
N ARG A 33 1.27 -1.61 1.69
CA ARG A 33 2.25 -2.36 0.89
C ARG A 33 3.05 -1.36 0.07
N GLY A 34 4.33 -1.19 0.42
CA GLY A 34 5.23 -0.23 -0.23
C GLY A 34 5.31 -0.42 -1.74
N GLN A 35 5.34 0.69 -2.46
CA GLN A 35 5.55 0.76 -3.91
C GLN A 35 7.05 0.92 -4.16
N ILE A 36 7.61 0.12 -5.07
CA ILE A 36 9.06 0.07 -5.33
C ILE A 36 9.30 0.18 -6.83
N ALA A 37 10.25 1.02 -7.22
CA ALA A 37 10.78 1.08 -8.58
C ALA A 37 12.21 0.55 -8.57
N VAL A 38 12.50 -0.49 -9.34
CA VAL A 38 13.86 -1.00 -9.53
C VAL A 38 14.37 -0.50 -10.87
N LEU A 39 15.42 0.31 -10.85
CA LEU A 39 16.10 0.86 -12.01
C LEU A 39 17.37 0.04 -12.26
N GLY A 40 17.43 -0.61 -13.41
CA GLY A 40 18.54 -1.47 -13.83
C GLY A 40 19.30 -0.89 -15.02
N GLU A 41 20.63 -0.95 -15.03
CA GLU A 41 21.39 -0.73 -16.27
C GLU A 41 21.02 -1.78 -17.32
N THR A 42 20.86 -3.05 -16.90
CA THR A 42 20.27 -4.12 -17.71
C THR A 42 19.20 -4.87 -16.93
N VAL A 43 18.01 -4.99 -17.49
CA VAL A 43 16.91 -5.81 -16.95
C VAL A 43 16.70 -7.01 -17.86
N TYR A 44 16.91 -8.21 -17.31
CA TYR A 44 16.55 -9.46 -17.95
C TYR A 44 15.12 -9.84 -17.58
N THR A 45 14.33 -10.17 -18.59
CA THR A 45 13.00 -10.76 -18.46
C THR A 45 13.05 -12.24 -18.81
N MET A 46 11.98 -12.99 -18.51
CA MET A 46 11.91 -14.42 -18.87
C MET A 46 11.84 -14.66 -20.38
N GLU A 47 11.48 -13.64 -21.16
CA GLU A 47 11.34 -13.70 -22.61
C GLU A 47 11.87 -12.42 -23.25
N GLY A 48 12.37 -12.55 -24.47
CA GLY A 48 12.81 -11.43 -25.29
C GLY A 48 14.23 -10.95 -24.98
N PRO A 49 14.69 -9.92 -25.71
CA PRO A 49 16.01 -9.33 -25.49
C PRO A 49 16.05 -8.56 -24.15
N PRO A 50 17.22 -8.45 -23.51
CA PRO A 50 17.40 -7.64 -22.31
C PRO A 50 17.04 -6.16 -22.56
N ILE A 51 16.49 -5.51 -21.54
CA ILE A 51 16.13 -4.09 -21.58
C ILE A 51 17.29 -3.29 -20.98
N VAL A 52 17.95 -2.48 -21.81
CA VAL A 52 18.98 -1.53 -21.35
C VAL A 52 18.31 -0.29 -20.75
N ASN A 53 18.82 0.20 -19.63
CA ASN A 53 18.23 1.27 -18.83
C ASN A 53 16.76 1.00 -18.50
N GLY A 54 16.50 -0.18 -17.94
CA GLY A 54 15.16 -0.68 -17.66
C GLY A 54 14.63 -0.29 -16.29
N VAL A 55 13.31 -0.28 -16.17
CA VAL A 55 12.56 -0.01 -14.94
C VAL A 55 11.58 -1.14 -14.69
N VAL A 56 11.52 -1.60 -13.45
CA VAL A 56 10.50 -2.54 -12.94
C VAL A 56 9.71 -1.82 -11.84
N LEU A 57 8.42 -1.56 -12.09
CA LEU A 57 7.50 -1.00 -11.12
C LEU A 57 6.79 -2.12 -10.37
N VAL A 58 6.81 -2.06 -9.04
CA VAL A 58 6.17 -3.03 -8.15
C VAL A 58 5.19 -2.32 -7.24
N ARG A 59 3.94 -2.80 -7.22
CA ARG A 59 2.87 -2.31 -6.35
C ARG A 59 2.18 -3.49 -5.68
N ALA A 60 1.95 -3.39 -4.37
CA ALA A 60 1.29 -4.44 -3.60
C ALA A 60 1.93 -5.84 -3.75
N GLY A 61 3.26 -5.89 -3.92
CA GLY A 61 4.00 -7.14 -4.11
C GLY A 61 3.87 -7.77 -5.49
N LYS A 62 3.28 -7.08 -6.47
CA LYS A 62 3.15 -7.53 -7.86
C LYS A 62 3.88 -6.59 -8.81
N ILE A 63 4.41 -7.14 -9.91
CA ILE A 63 4.93 -6.33 -11.01
C ILE A 63 3.75 -5.60 -11.66
N GLU A 64 3.80 -4.28 -11.64
CA GLU A 64 2.82 -3.41 -12.27
C GLU A 64 3.19 -3.11 -13.73
N ARG A 65 4.49 -2.87 -13.98
CA ARG A 65 5.01 -2.52 -15.31
C ARG A 65 6.51 -2.82 -15.41
N VAL A 66 6.95 -3.22 -16.59
CA VAL A 66 8.37 -3.35 -16.95
C VAL A 66 8.59 -2.68 -18.29
N GLY A 67 9.71 -1.96 -18.44
CA GLY A 67 10.07 -1.37 -19.73
C GLY A 67 11.29 -0.47 -19.66
N PRO A 68 11.71 0.11 -20.81
CA PRO A 68 12.75 1.13 -20.84
C PRO A 68 12.37 2.35 -19.99
N ALA A 69 13.36 2.99 -19.35
CA ALA A 69 13.14 4.19 -18.54
C ALA A 69 12.46 5.33 -19.32
N GLY A 70 12.73 5.46 -20.63
CA GLY A 70 12.10 6.47 -21.48
C GLY A 70 10.60 6.29 -21.69
N SER A 71 10.06 5.08 -21.52
CA SER A 71 8.63 4.77 -21.68
C SER A 71 7.97 4.26 -20.39
N THR A 72 8.73 4.15 -19.29
CA THR A 72 8.29 3.66 -17.99
C THR A 72 8.63 4.69 -16.92
N PRO A 73 7.87 5.80 -16.83
CA PRO A 73 8.12 6.84 -15.84
C PRO A 73 7.88 6.30 -14.43
N VAL A 74 8.76 6.68 -13.50
CA VAL A 74 8.66 6.31 -12.08
C VAL A 74 7.78 7.33 -11.35
N PRO A 75 6.64 6.92 -10.74
CA PRO A 75 5.83 7.83 -9.92
C PRO A 75 6.57 8.25 -8.64
N LYS A 76 6.32 9.48 -8.16
CA LYS A 76 7.06 10.10 -7.05
C LYS A 76 6.92 9.38 -5.70
N ASP A 77 5.87 8.58 -5.53
CA ASP A 77 5.58 7.83 -4.32
C ASP A 77 6.27 6.45 -4.28
N TYR A 78 7.06 6.11 -5.31
CA TYR A 78 7.83 4.87 -5.37
C TYR A 78 9.15 5.05 -4.65
N ARG A 79 9.51 4.06 -3.82
CA ARG A 79 10.88 3.92 -3.35
C ARG A 79 11.76 3.41 -4.50
N GLU A 80 12.75 4.21 -4.89
CA GLU A 80 13.70 3.82 -5.92
C GLU A 80 14.80 2.90 -5.37
N LEU A 81 15.13 1.86 -6.15
CA LEU A 81 16.27 0.98 -5.98
C LEU A 81 17.06 0.96 -7.28
N ARG A 82 18.39 1.02 -7.19
CA ARG A 82 19.28 1.05 -8.36
C ARG A 82 20.18 -0.17 -8.36
N ALA A 83 20.37 -0.80 -9.51
CA ALA A 83 21.21 -1.97 -9.68
C ALA A 83 21.87 -1.99 -11.07
N LYS A 84 23.01 -2.67 -11.19
CA LYS A 84 23.63 -2.92 -12.49
C LYS A 84 22.79 -3.91 -13.31
N VAL A 85 22.36 -4.99 -12.68
CA VAL A 85 21.60 -6.05 -13.34
C VAL A 85 20.38 -6.39 -12.52
N VAL A 86 19.24 -6.55 -13.19
CA VAL A 86 17.98 -7.03 -12.60
C VAL A 86 17.59 -8.32 -13.32
N THR A 87 17.31 -9.38 -12.56
CA THR A 87 16.87 -10.69 -13.07
C THR A 87 15.63 -11.18 -12.32
N PRO A 88 14.83 -12.08 -12.91
CA PRO A 88 13.86 -12.86 -12.15
C PRO A 88 14.55 -13.66 -11.03
N GLY A 89 13.79 -14.01 -10.00
CA GLY A 89 14.27 -14.89 -8.95
C GLY A 89 14.63 -16.27 -9.52
N LEU A 90 15.77 -16.81 -9.11
CA LEU A 90 16.18 -18.17 -9.48
C LEU A 90 15.39 -19.17 -8.62
N ILE A 91 14.94 -20.26 -9.24
CA ILE A 91 14.31 -21.41 -8.58
C ILE A 91 15.02 -22.70 -8.94
#